data_AF-A0A077KG15-F1
#
_entry.id   AF-A0A077KG15-F1
#
_cell.length_a   1.000
_cell.length_b   1.000
_cell.length_c   1.000
_cell.angle_alpha   90.00
_cell.angle_beta   90.00
_cell.angle_gamma   90.00
#
_symmetry.space_group_name_H-M   'P 1'
#
loop_
_entity.id
_entity.type
_entity.pdbx_description
1 polymer ?
#
loop_
_entity_poly.entity_id
_entity_poly.type
_entity_poly.pdbx_seq_one_letter_code
_entity_poly.pdbx_strand_id
1 'polypeptide(L)'
;MVSFSCLYLFFKSYDIQREGISREAEAYKELMRRSDLLKLNVDDIYEKMTQLDMNKVENDVFLRTNIMDNVGNVKSVMGKDSITSFKHYAALMKQIEPMLALKTKIIGVEFKKKTVLRDLDECMGKVNRANNELRKDPTRNFTGGRRR
;
A
#
# COMPACT_ATOMS: atom_id res chain seq x y z
N MET A 1 19.04 -8.42 -68.17
CA MET A 1 18.22 -7.41 -67.44
C MET A 1 17.39 -8.03 -66.34
N VAL A 2 16.58 -9.08 -66.62
CA VAL A 2 15.70 -9.72 -65.61
C VAL A 2 16.46 -10.26 -64.39
N SER A 3 17.59 -10.95 -64.60
CA SER A 3 18.42 -11.52 -63.52
C SER A 3 19.04 -10.47 -62.58
N PHE A 4 19.48 -9.34 -63.13
CA PHE A 4 20.04 -8.23 -62.35
C PHE A 4 18.96 -7.55 -61.49
N SER A 5 17.76 -7.36 -62.04
CA SER A 5 16.62 -6.81 -61.29
C SER A 5 16.19 -7.73 -60.14
N CYS A 6 16.19 -9.05 -60.34
CA CYS A 6 15.88 -10.01 -59.27
C CYS A 6 16.89 -9.93 -58.10
N LEU A 7 18.19 -9.87 -58.40
CA LEU A 7 19.22 -9.73 -57.38
C LEU A 7 19.10 -8.40 -56.62
N TYR A 8 18.86 -7.30 -57.34
CA TYR A 8 18.65 -5.99 -56.73
C TYR A 8 17.45 -5.97 -55.78
N LEU A 9 16.31 -6.51 -56.21
CA LEU A 9 15.11 -6.59 -55.37
C LEU A 9 15.32 -7.51 -54.16
N PHE A 10 16.08 -8.60 -54.30
CA PHE A 10 16.42 -9.47 -53.19
C PHE A 10 17.21 -8.72 -52.11
N PHE A 11 18.32 -8.06 -52.46
CA PHE A 11 19.11 -7.28 -51.51
C PHE A 11 18.30 -6.16 -50.87
N LYS A 12 17.51 -5.43 -51.67
CA LYS A 12 16.62 -4.39 -51.14
C LYS A 12 15.60 -4.95 -50.14
N SER A 13 14.99 -6.09 -50.45
CA SER A 13 14.04 -6.74 -49.54
C SER A 13 14.71 -7.25 -48.27
N TYR A 14 15.96 -7.72 -48.37
CA TYR A 14 16.77 -8.16 -47.24
C TYR A 14 17.11 -7.00 -46.32
N ASP A 15 17.54 -5.87 -46.87
CA ASP A 15 17.88 -4.67 -46.08
C ASP A 15 16.65 -4.15 -45.33
N ILE A 16 15.50 -4.05 -46.00
CA ILE A 16 14.22 -3.66 -45.38
C ILE A 16 13.82 -4.63 -44.26
N GLN A 17 13.92 -5.94 -44.51
CA GLN A 17 13.58 -6.95 -43.49
C GLN A 17 14.54 -6.88 -42.29
N ARG A 18 15.83 -6.72 -42.53
CA ARG A 18 16.85 -6.62 -41.48
C ARG A 18 16.64 -5.37 -40.63
N GLU A 19 16.32 -4.25 -41.26
CA GLU A 19 15.98 -3.01 -40.54
C GLU A 19 14.71 -3.18 -39.71
N GLY A 20 13.66 -3.80 -40.27
CA GLY A 20 12.43 -4.12 -39.55
C GLY A 20 12.67 -4.99 -38.31
N ILE A 21 13.42 -6.09 -38.47
CA ILE A 21 13.77 -6.99 -37.37
C ILE A 21 14.59 -6.25 -36.30
N SER A 22 15.57 -5.43 -36.71
CA SER A 22 16.38 -4.66 -35.77
C SER A 22 15.52 -3.72 -34.93
N ARG A 23 14.54 -3.04 -35.55
CA ARG A 23 13.62 -2.13 -34.87
C ARG A 23 12.70 -2.87 -33.89
N GLU A 24 12.18 -4.02 -34.28
CA GLU A 24 11.36 -4.87 -33.39
C GLU A 24 12.17 -5.40 -32.20
N ALA A 25 13.41 -5.83 -32.43
CA ALA A 25 14.30 -6.29 -31.38
C ALA A 25 14.62 -5.16 -30.36
N GLU A 26 14.84 -3.93 -30.84
CA GLU A 26 15.06 -2.78 -29.98
C GLU A 26 13.81 -2.42 -29.16
N ALA A 27 12.63 -2.42 -29.80
CA ALA A 27 11.36 -2.19 -29.11
C ALA A 27 11.09 -3.25 -28.03
N TYR A 28 11.39 -4.52 -28.32
CA TYR A 28 11.29 -5.61 -27.36
C TYR A 28 12.27 -5.46 -26.19
N LYS A 29 13.52 -5.08 -26.47
CA LYS A 29 14.53 -4.82 -25.44
C LYS A 29 14.10 -3.70 -24.48
N GLU A 30 13.53 -2.63 -25.02
CA GLU A 30 13.02 -1.53 -24.19
C GLU A 30 11.81 -1.94 -23.36
N LEU A 31 10.93 -2.78 -23.91
CA LEU A 31 9.81 -3.36 -23.18
C LEU A 31 10.30 -4.25 -22.02
N MET A 32 11.34 -5.06 -22.26
CA MET A 32 11.95 -5.93 -21.26
C MET A 32 12.60 -5.12 -20.14
N ARG A 33 13.35 -4.06 -20.49
CA ARG A 33 13.95 -3.14 -19.50
C ARG A 33 12.91 -2.50 -18.59
N ARG A 34 11.78 -2.07 -19.16
CA ARG A 34 10.65 -1.52 -18.38
C ARG A 34 10.01 -2.59 -17.51
N SER A 35 9.89 -3.83 -17.99
CA SER A 35 9.40 -4.96 -17.19
C SER A 35 10.27 -5.21 -15.95
N ASP A 36 11.59 -5.17 -16.08
CA ASP A 36 12.52 -5.35 -14.95
C ASP A 36 12.36 -4.24 -13.91
N LEU A 37 12.23 -2.98 -14.36
CA LEU A 37 11.94 -1.85 -13.48
C LEU A 37 10.59 -2.00 -12.76
N LEU A 38 9.56 -2.44 -13.48
CA LEU A 38 8.23 -2.66 -12.89
C LEU A 38 8.29 -3.74 -11.81
N LYS A 39 9.02 -4.83 -12.06
CA LYS A 39 9.20 -5.90 -11.08
C LYS A 39 9.82 -5.38 -9.78
N LEU A 40 10.93 -4.64 -9.86
CA LEU A 40 11.60 -4.09 -8.68
C LEU A 40 10.67 -3.18 -7.86
N ASN A 41 9.90 -2.31 -8.53
CA ASN A 41 8.96 -1.43 -7.85
C ASN A 41 7.80 -2.21 -7.20
N VAL A 42 7.32 -3.28 -7.86
CA VAL A 42 6.25 -4.13 -7.31
C VAL A 42 6.75 -4.90 -6.09
N ASP A 43 7.98 -5.40 -6.11
CA ASP A 43 8.60 -6.08 -4.97
C ASP A 43 8.75 -5.13 -3.76
N ASP A 44 9.18 -3.88 -3.99
CA ASP A 44 9.26 -2.85 -2.95
C ASP A 44 7.88 -2.47 -2.38
N ILE A 45 6.85 -2.35 -3.24
CA ILE A 45 5.47 -2.14 -2.81
C ILE A 45 4.99 -3.31 -1.94
N TYR A 46 5.29 -4.55 -2.34
CA TYR A 46 4.91 -5.74 -1.60
C TYR A 46 5.58 -5.80 -0.22
N GLU A 47 6.86 -5.48 -0.14
CA GLU A 47 7.59 -5.42 1.13
C GLU A 47 6.96 -4.37 2.08
N LYS A 48 6.69 -3.17 1.56
CA LYS A 48 6.06 -2.09 2.34
C LYS A 48 4.64 -2.44 2.79
N MET A 49 3.85 -3.09 1.93
CA MET A 49 2.53 -3.60 2.31
C MET A 49 2.64 -4.64 3.43
N THR A 50 3.67 -5.48 3.40
CA THR A 50 3.94 -6.46 4.46
C THR A 50 4.34 -5.78 5.78
N GLN A 51 5.18 -4.73 5.72
CA GLN A 51 5.53 -3.92 6.90
C GLN A 51 4.30 -3.24 7.51
N LEU A 52 3.43 -2.67 6.66
CA LEU A 52 2.16 -2.07 7.07
C LEU A 52 1.24 -3.13 7.71
N ASP A 53 1.27 -4.37 7.24
CA ASP A 53 0.46 -5.43 7.83
C ASP A 53 0.89 -5.78 9.25
N MET A 54 2.21 -5.87 9.49
CA MET A 54 2.78 -6.18 10.79
C MET A 54 2.54 -5.09 11.85
N ASN A 55 2.00 -3.91 11.48
CA ASN A 55 1.87 -2.73 12.36
C ASN A 55 3.19 -2.38 13.09
N LYS A 56 4.35 -2.69 12.48
CA LYS A 56 5.70 -2.57 13.08
C LYS A 56 6.36 -1.23 12.79
N VAL A 57 5.58 -0.24 12.36
CA VAL A 57 6.10 1.00 11.79
C VAL A 57 5.66 2.14 12.67
N GLU A 58 6.60 3.02 13.02
CA GLU A 58 6.34 4.16 13.91
C GLU A 58 5.35 5.16 13.27
N ASN A 59 5.26 5.17 11.93
CA ASN A 59 4.39 6.05 11.18
C ASN A 59 3.69 5.35 10.00
N ASP A 60 2.53 4.76 10.28
CA ASP A 60 1.66 4.14 9.27
C ASP A 60 1.17 5.12 8.20
N VAL A 61 1.05 6.42 8.52
CA VAL A 61 0.63 7.43 7.54
C VAL A 61 1.71 7.60 6.48
N PHE A 62 2.96 7.77 6.90
CA PHE A 62 4.10 7.92 6.00
C PHE A 62 4.25 6.70 5.10
N LEU A 63 4.18 5.49 5.66
CA LEU A 63 4.31 4.27 4.87
C LEU A 63 3.19 4.13 3.82
N ARG A 64 1.95 4.46 4.18
CA ARG A 64 0.82 4.44 3.22
C ARG A 64 1.00 5.45 2.09
N THR A 65 1.44 6.67 2.39
CA THR A 65 1.74 7.67 1.36
C THR A 65 2.84 7.17 0.44
N ASN A 66 3.92 6.60 1.00
CA ASN A 66 5.02 6.05 0.22
C ASN A 66 4.57 4.91 -0.72
N ILE A 67 3.72 4.00 -0.25
CA ILE A 67 3.14 2.94 -1.09
C ILE A 67 2.32 3.56 -2.23
N MET A 68 1.49 4.57 -1.94
CA MET A 68 0.67 5.24 -2.96
C MET A 68 1.53 5.96 -4.02
N ASP A 69 2.60 6.63 -3.61
CA ASP A 69 3.53 7.28 -4.53
C ASP A 69 4.20 6.25 -5.45
N ASN A 70 4.64 5.12 -4.88
CA ASN A 70 5.18 4.01 -5.66
C ASN A 70 4.17 3.42 -6.65
N VAL A 71 2.91 3.25 -6.24
CA VAL A 71 1.83 2.83 -7.14
C VAL A 71 1.65 3.83 -8.30
N GLY A 72 1.73 5.13 -8.01
CA GLY A 72 1.72 6.19 -9.03
C GLY A 72 2.89 6.08 -10.00
N ASN A 73 4.09 5.84 -9.49
CA ASN A 73 5.30 5.65 -10.32
C ASN A 73 5.17 4.43 -11.24
N VAL A 74 4.68 3.29 -10.73
CA VAL A 74 4.44 2.08 -11.52
C VAL A 74 3.44 2.35 -12.64
N LYS A 75 2.35 3.08 -12.36
CA LYS A 75 1.37 3.50 -13.38
C LYS A 75 2.00 4.39 -14.46
N SER A 76 2.87 5.32 -14.07
CA SER A 76 3.60 6.19 -15.00
C SER A 76 4.53 5.40 -15.92
N VAL A 77 5.31 4.45 -15.37
CA VAL A 77 6.23 3.59 -16.15
C VAL A 77 5.49 2.69 -17.14
N MET A 78 4.32 2.17 -16.76
CA MET A 78 3.50 1.36 -17.67
C MET A 78 2.92 2.18 -18.83
N GLY A 79 2.50 3.42 -18.57
CA GLY A 79 1.94 4.32 -19.59
C GLY A 79 0.87 3.65 -20.46
N LYS A 80 1.02 3.73 -21.79
CA LYS A 80 0.11 3.11 -22.76
C LYS A 80 0.19 1.58 -22.79
N ASP A 81 1.30 1.00 -22.36
CA ASP A 81 1.48 -0.46 -22.32
C ASP A 81 0.72 -1.11 -21.16
N SER A 82 0.09 -0.30 -20.29
CA SER A 82 -0.82 -0.77 -19.23
C SER A 82 -2.03 -1.55 -19.73
N ILE A 83 -2.48 -1.31 -20.97
CA ILE A 83 -3.62 -2.04 -21.57
C ILE A 83 -3.19 -3.26 -22.41
N THR A 84 -1.90 -3.39 -22.70
CA THR A 84 -1.33 -4.47 -23.52
C THR A 84 -0.37 -5.31 -22.67
N SER A 85 0.93 -4.99 -22.75
CA SER A 85 2.02 -5.80 -22.24
C SER A 85 2.10 -5.84 -20.72
N PHE A 86 1.57 -4.81 -20.03
CA PHE A 86 1.63 -4.67 -18.57
C PHE A 86 0.25 -4.74 -17.91
N LYS A 87 -0.75 -5.34 -18.56
CA LYS A 87 -2.13 -5.47 -18.04
C LYS A 87 -2.21 -6.06 -16.63
N HIS A 88 -1.36 -7.03 -16.31
CA HIS A 88 -1.36 -7.70 -15.01
C HIS A 88 -0.83 -6.79 -13.90
N TYR A 89 0.25 -6.05 -14.17
CA TYR A 89 0.74 -5.03 -13.25
C TYR A 89 -0.30 -3.93 -13.05
N ALA A 90 -0.97 -3.47 -14.12
CA ALA A 90 -2.03 -2.47 -14.03
C ALA A 90 -3.21 -2.94 -13.18
N ALA A 91 -3.64 -4.20 -13.35
CA ALA A 91 -4.70 -4.80 -12.54
C ALA A 91 -4.31 -4.88 -11.06
N LEU A 92 -3.08 -5.30 -10.76
CA LEU A 92 -2.56 -5.34 -9.39
C LEU A 92 -2.55 -3.94 -8.75
N MET A 93 -1.98 -2.94 -9.44
CA MET A 93 -1.92 -1.56 -8.93
C MET A 93 -3.31 -0.98 -8.63
N LYS A 94 -4.33 -1.35 -9.43
CA LYS A 94 -5.72 -0.94 -9.19
C LYS A 94 -6.30 -1.53 -7.90
N GLN A 95 -5.84 -2.70 -7.48
CA GLN A 95 -6.31 -3.37 -6.25
C GLN A 95 -5.62 -2.87 -4.98
N ILE A 96 -4.43 -2.29 -5.09
CA ILE A 96 -3.68 -1.80 -3.92
C ILE A 96 -4.39 -0.60 -3.27
N GLU A 97 -4.95 0.32 -4.05
CA GLU A 97 -5.68 1.48 -3.53
C GLU A 97 -6.84 1.10 -2.59
N PRO A 98 -7.80 0.24 -2.99
CA PRO A 98 -8.87 -0.18 -2.09
C PRO A 98 -8.36 -1.01 -0.90
N MET A 99 -7.26 -1.78 -1.06
CA MET A 99 -6.64 -2.50 0.06
C MET A 99 -6.08 -1.54 1.12
N LEU A 100 -5.37 -0.48 0.70
CA LEU A 100 -4.86 0.55 1.60
C LEU A 100 -5.97 1.33 2.31
N ALA A 101 -7.03 1.66 1.58
CA ALA A 101 -8.22 2.30 2.15
C ALA A 101 -8.88 1.40 3.20
N LEU A 102 -8.95 0.08 2.95
CA LEU A 102 -9.47 -0.89 3.90
C LEU A 102 -8.58 -1.01 5.14
N LYS A 103 -7.26 -1.16 4.99
CA LYS A 103 -6.31 -1.22 6.12
C LYS A 103 -6.40 0.03 6.99
N THR A 104 -6.55 1.20 6.37
CA THR A 104 -6.78 2.47 7.07
C THR A 104 -8.02 2.45 7.97
N LYS A 105 -9.14 1.91 7.46
CA LYS A 105 -10.36 1.75 8.25
C LYS A 105 -10.16 0.77 9.41
N ILE A 106 -9.47 -0.35 9.17
CA ILE A 106 -9.16 -1.35 10.20
C ILE A 106 -8.36 -0.72 11.34
N ILE A 107 -7.28 0.01 11.03
CA ILE A 107 -6.47 0.72 12.03
C ILE A 107 -7.32 1.71 12.83
N GLY A 108 -8.20 2.46 12.15
CA GLY A 108 -9.11 3.40 12.82
C GLY A 108 -10.09 2.70 13.79
N VAL A 109 -10.61 1.53 13.42
CA VAL A 109 -11.48 0.73 14.31
C VAL A 109 -10.69 0.16 15.49
N GLU A 110 -9.46 -0.33 15.26
CA GLU A 110 -8.60 -0.84 16.33
C GLU A 110 -8.25 0.26 17.35
N PHE A 111 -7.96 1.47 16.88
CA PHE A 111 -7.74 2.63 17.73
C PHE A 111 -8.96 2.95 18.59
N LYS A 112 -10.15 3.01 17.98
CA LYS A 112 -11.42 3.24 18.71
C LYS A 112 -11.65 2.16 19.77
N LYS A 113 -11.38 0.89 19.45
CA LYS A 113 -11.50 -0.22 20.41
C LYS A 113 -10.59 -0.01 21.62
N LYS A 114 -9.31 0.36 21.41
CA LYS A 114 -8.36 0.63 22.50
C LYS A 114 -8.83 1.79 23.39
N THR A 115 -9.34 2.87 22.79
CA THR A 115 -9.89 4.00 23.54
C THR A 115 -11.08 3.58 24.40
N VAL A 116 -12.04 2.85 23.83
CA VAL A 116 -13.22 2.37 24.57
C VAL A 116 -12.82 1.44 25.72
N LEU A 117 -11.86 0.54 25.52
CA LEU A 117 -11.35 -0.34 26.59
C LEU A 117 -10.73 0.46 27.73
N ARG A 118 -9.95 1.50 27.41
CA ARG A 118 -9.35 2.39 28.40
C ARG A 118 -10.42 3.16 29.18
N ASP A 119 -11.41 3.71 28.49
CA ASP A 119 -12.48 4.48 29.12
C ASP A 119 -13.34 3.58 30.03
N LEU A 120 -13.54 2.31 29.65
CA LEU A 120 -14.22 1.31 30.47
C LEU A 120 -13.42 0.97 31.73
N ASP A 121 -12.10 0.76 31.61
CA ASP A 121 -11.21 0.52 32.75
C ASP A 121 -11.19 1.71 33.73
N GLU A 122 -11.15 2.93 33.19
CA GLU A 122 -11.24 4.16 34.00
C GLU A 122 -12.59 4.27 34.73
N CYS A 123 -13.70 3.94 34.05
CA CYS A 123 -15.03 3.92 34.64
C CYS A 123 -15.14 2.89 35.77
N MET A 124 -14.66 1.65 35.54
CA MET A 124 -14.62 0.60 36.55
C MET A 124 -13.77 1.02 37.77
N GLY A 125 -12.62 1.66 37.54
CA GLY A 125 -11.78 2.20 38.61
C GLY A 125 -12.49 3.27 39.44
N LYS A 126 -13.24 4.18 38.79
CA LYS A 126 -14.05 5.22 39.47
C LYS A 126 -15.18 4.60 40.29
N VAL A 127 -15.92 3.64 39.73
CA VAL A 127 -17.00 2.93 40.43
C VAL A 127 -16.49 2.18 41.65
N ASN A 128 -15.36 1.49 41.53
CA ASN A 128 -14.73 0.78 42.65
C ASN A 128 -14.33 1.75 43.77
N ARG A 129 -13.77 2.92 43.44
CA ARG A 129 -13.47 3.97 44.44
C ARG A 129 -14.74 4.49 45.10
N ALA A 130 -15.78 4.81 44.33
CA ALA A 130 -17.05 5.30 44.88
C ALA A 130 -17.70 4.26 45.82
N ASN A 131 -17.73 2.99 45.44
CA ASN A 131 -18.22 1.91 46.29
C ASN A 131 -17.41 1.74 47.57
N ASN A 132 -16.08 1.91 47.51
CA ASN A 132 -15.23 1.87 48.70
C ASN A 132 -15.50 3.03 49.65
N GLU A 133 -15.78 4.23 49.13
CA GLU A 133 -16.16 5.38 49.96
C GLU A 133 -17.57 5.21 50.56
N LEU A 134 -18.55 4.70 49.80
CA LEU A 134 -19.90 4.43 50.30
C LEU A 134 -19.95 3.32 51.35
N ARG A 135 -19.01 2.38 51.32
CA ARG A 135 -18.85 1.32 52.33
C ARG A 135 -18.26 1.82 53.66
N LYS A 136 -17.65 3.02 53.69
CA LYS A 136 -17.19 3.60 54.94
C LYS A 136 -18.41 4.07 55.72
N ASP A 137 -18.61 3.51 56.90
CA ASP A 137 -19.69 3.90 57.79
C ASP A 137 -19.58 5.39 58.15
N PRO A 138 -20.55 6.23 57.75
CA PRO A 138 -20.51 7.67 57.97
C PRO A 138 -20.61 8.05 59.46
N THR A 139 -21.12 7.15 60.31
CA THR A 139 -21.26 7.40 61.77
C THR A 139 -19.95 7.26 62.54
N ARG A 140 -18.92 6.63 61.97
CA ARG A 140 -17.62 6.41 62.63
C ARG A 140 -16.69 7.65 62.65
N ASN A 141 -16.94 8.64 61.80
CA ASN A 141 -16.14 9.88 61.72
C ASN A 141 -16.92 11.14 62.17
N PHE A 142 -18.19 11.01 62.53
CA PHE A 142 -18.99 12.14 62.99
C PHE A 142 -18.75 12.40 64.48
N THR A 143 -17.62 13.03 64.82
CA THR A 143 -17.39 13.59 66.16
C THR A 143 -18.19 14.88 66.31
N GLY A 144 -19.51 14.75 66.30
CA GLY A 144 -20.44 15.83 66.65
C GLY A 144 -20.34 16.11 68.14
N GLY A 145 -19.36 16.94 68.53
CA GLY A 145 -19.19 17.41 69.89
C GLY A 145 -20.44 18.14 70.36
N ARG A 146 -21.25 17.46 71.18
CA ARG A 146 -22.38 18.04 71.90
C ARG A 146 -21.79 18.99 72.94
N ARG A 147 -21.61 20.27 72.59
CA ARG A 147 -21.27 21.33 73.55
C ARG A 147 -22.44 21.42 74.54
N ARG A 148 -22.14 21.06 75.79
CA ARG A 148 -22.99 21.24 76.97
C ARG A 148 -22.77 22.63 77.53
#